data_AF-A0A7C5ZUD3-F1
#
_entry.id   AF-A0A7C5ZUD3-F1
#
_cell.length_a   1.000
_cell.length_b   1.000
_cell.length_c   1.000
_cell.angle_alpha   90.00
_cell.angle_beta   90.00
_cell.angle_gamma   90.00
#
_symmetry.space_group_name_H-M   'P 1'
#
loop_
_entity.id
_entity.type
_entity.pdbx_description
1 polymer ?
#
loop_
_entity_poly.entity_id
_entity_poly.type
_entity_poly.pdbx_seq_one_letter_code
_entity_poly.pdbx_strand_id
1 'polypeptide(L)'
;MSMPIVSIICGLLLEVIGFAGYAYGIMNHNASVTALIPAAFGTVFLVLGAFSRVKEELRKHLMHLAAGLALVGFLITAGRLLSKFGELTLSPAVISQAAMAIVCLIFLILAIRSFIAARTA
;
A
#
# COMPACT_ATOMS: atom_id res chain seq x y z
N MET A 1 -16.13 0.76 -9.09
CA MET A 1 -15.18 1.84 -8.73
C MET A 1 -14.02 1.81 -9.71
N SER A 2 -13.56 2.96 -10.22
CA SER A 2 -12.44 3.01 -11.17
C SER A 2 -11.10 2.80 -10.45
N MET A 3 -10.12 2.19 -11.13
CA MET A 3 -8.79 1.92 -10.54
C MET A 3 -8.07 3.16 -9.99
N PRO A 4 -8.14 4.34 -10.64
CA PRO A 4 -7.59 5.56 -10.06
C PRO A 4 -8.14 5.89 -8.67
N ILE A 5 -9.45 5.70 -8.45
CA ILE A 5 -10.09 5.97 -7.15
C ILE A 5 -9.65 4.93 -6.12
N VAL A 6 -9.56 3.65 -6.51
CA VAL A 6 -9.03 2.59 -5.64
C VAL A 6 -7.61 2.94 -5.19
N SER A 7 -6.76 3.41 -6.11
CA SER A 7 -5.37 3.81 -5.83
C SER A 7 -5.32 4.96 -4.82
N ILE A 8 -6.16 5.99 -4.98
CA ILE A 8 -6.26 7.11 -4.04
C ILE A 8 -6.71 6.62 -2.65
N ILE A 9 -7.75 5.78 -2.58
CA ILE A 9 -8.27 5.28 -1.29
C ILE A 9 -7.21 4.43 -0.58
N CYS A 10 -6.57 3.49 -1.28
CA CYS A 10 -5.47 2.71 -0.73
C CYS A 10 -4.32 3.61 -0.28
N GLY A 11 -4.01 4.66 -1.03
CA GLY A 11 -3.00 5.65 -0.68
C GLY A 11 -3.30 6.36 0.64
N LEU A 12 -4.53 6.86 0.80
CA LEU A 12 -4.99 7.50 2.05
C LEU A 12 -4.96 6.52 3.23
N LEU A 13 -5.41 5.28 3.02
CA LEU A 13 -5.36 4.25 4.07
C LEU A 13 -3.93 3.98 4.54
N LEU A 14 -2.99 3.87 3.60
CA LEU A 14 -1.58 3.65 3.91
C LEU A 14 -0.93 4.86 4.61
N GLU A 15 -1.29 6.09 4.23
CA GLU A 15 -0.87 7.29 4.97
C GLU A 15 -1.36 7.28 6.40
N VAL A 16 -2.65 6.99 6.62
CA VAL A 16 -3.22 6.87 7.98
C VAL A 16 -2.48 5.81 8.78
N ILE A 17 -2.22 4.63 8.20
CA ILE A 17 -1.48 3.54 8.86
C ILE A 17 -0.06 4.00 9.26
N GLY A 18 0.66 4.65 8.34
CA GLY A 18 2.04 5.07 8.59
C GLY A 18 2.14 6.18 9.63
N PHE A 19 1.32 7.23 9.50
CA PHE A 19 1.31 8.34 10.45
C PHE A 19 0.81 7.91 11.83
N ALA A 20 -0.24 7.09 11.90
CA ALA A 20 -0.72 6.55 13.18
C ALA A 20 0.34 5.67 13.86
N GLY A 21 1.03 4.81 13.10
CA GLY A 21 2.11 3.99 13.63
C GLY A 21 3.28 4.81 14.17
N TYR A 22 3.67 5.88 13.45
CA TYR A 22 4.73 6.77 13.89
C TYR A 22 4.32 7.61 15.12
N ALA A 23 3.12 8.18 15.12
CA ALA A 23 2.57 8.94 16.24
C ALA A 23 2.48 8.08 17.51
N TYR A 24 1.99 6.84 17.38
CA TYR A 24 1.99 5.88 18.49
C TYR A 24 3.41 5.61 19.02
N GLY A 25 4.39 5.46 18.13
CA GLY A 25 5.80 5.33 18.51
C GLY A 25 6.32 6.52 19.31
N ILE A 26 5.98 7.76 18.90
CA ILE A 26 6.36 8.98 19.64
C ILE A 26 5.78 8.96 21.05
N MET A 27 4.49 8.66 21.19
CA MET A 27 3.78 8.66 22.48
C MET A 27 4.36 7.64 23.48
N ASN A 28 4.99 6.58 22.98
CA ASN A 28 5.56 5.50 23.79
C ASN A 28 7.10 5.55 23.86
N HIS A 29 7.73 6.66 23.47
CA HIS A 29 9.20 6.82 23.42
C HIS A 29 9.93 5.73 22.61
N ASN A 30 9.26 5.16 21.62
CA ASN A 30 9.76 4.09 20.76
C ASN A 30 9.48 4.43 19.28
N ALA A 31 9.65 5.69 18.93
CA ALA A 31 9.44 6.19 17.57
C ALA A 31 10.49 5.61 16.64
N SER A 32 10.03 5.05 15.52
CA SER A 32 10.89 4.53 14.48
C SER A 32 10.51 5.17 13.16
N VAL A 33 11.49 5.73 12.45
CA VAL A 33 11.28 6.31 11.11
C VAL A 33 10.75 5.24 10.14
N THR A 34 11.07 3.96 10.37
CA THR A 34 10.55 2.86 9.54
C THR A 34 9.05 2.63 9.68
N ALA A 35 8.38 3.18 10.71
CA ALA A 35 6.91 3.17 10.80
C ALA A 35 6.25 4.06 9.73
N LEU A 36 6.99 4.97 9.08
CA LEU A 36 6.48 5.80 7.98
C LEU A 36 6.55 5.12 6.61
N ILE A 37 7.07 3.90 6.50
CA ILE A 37 7.12 3.16 5.23
C ILE A 37 5.74 3.02 4.59
N PRO A 38 4.65 2.64 5.31
CA PRO A 38 3.32 2.62 4.73
C PRO A 38 2.91 3.98 4.17
N ALA A 39 3.18 5.08 4.90
CA ALA A 39 2.84 6.42 4.42
C ALA A 39 3.60 6.81 3.15
N ALA A 40 4.89 6.46 3.04
CA ALA A 40 5.66 6.70 1.83
C ALA A 40 5.06 5.97 0.61
N PHE A 41 4.65 4.71 0.77
CA PHE A 41 3.90 4.00 -0.27
C PHE A 41 2.57 4.70 -0.54
N GLY A 42 1.84 5.08 0.52
CA GLY A 42 0.56 5.76 0.43
C GLY A 42 0.60 7.04 -0.41
N THR A 43 1.60 7.88 -0.21
CA THR A 43 1.83 9.09 -0.99
C THR A 43 2.08 8.77 -2.47
N VAL A 44 2.86 7.74 -2.80
CA VAL A 44 3.08 7.36 -4.21
C VAL A 44 1.78 6.83 -4.84
N PHE A 45 0.99 6.05 -4.12
CA PHE A 45 -0.34 5.61 -4.57
C PHE A 45 -1.27 6.80 -4.84
N LEU A 46 -1.32 7.77 -3.93
CA LEU A 46 -2.10 9.00 -4.09
C LEU A 46 -1.70 9.77 -5.35
N VAL A 47 -0.40 9.98 -5.54
CA VAL A 47 0.15 10.67 -6.71
C VAL A 47 -0.24 9.93 -7.99
N LEU A 48 0.05 8.63 -8.09
CA LEU A 48 -0.29 7.83 -9.28
C LEU A 48 -1.79 7.83 -9.58
N GLY A 49 -2.62 7.68 -8.54
CA GLY A 49 -4.07 7.76 -8.62
C GLY A 49 -4.55 9.13 -9.13
N ALA A 50 -4.09 10.22 -8.53
CA ALA A 50 -4.47 11.58 -8.91
C ALA A 50 -4.04 11.92 -10.35
N PHE A 51 -2.78 11.67 -10.71
CA PHE A 51 -2.27 11.94 -12.06
C PHE A 51 -2.98 11.10 -13.12
N SER A 52 -3.37 9.86 -12.82
CA SER A 52 -4.12 9.01 -13.77
C SER A 52 -5.56 9.49 -14.04
N ARG A 53 -6.09 10.38 -13.19
CA ARG A 53 -7.38 11.06 -13.45
C ARG A 53 -7.20 12.25 -14.38
N VAL A 54 -6.10 12.98 -14.25
CA VAL A 54 -5.82 14.17 -15.07
C VAL A 54 -5.27 13.80 -16.45
N LYS A 55 -4.46 12.74 -16.55
CA LYS A 55 -3.80 12.32 -17.79
C LYS A 55 -4.34 10.97 -18.27
N GLU A 56 -5.45 11.01 -19.02
CA GLU A 56 -6.12 9.79 -19.50
C GLU A 56 -5.21 8.91 -20.38
N GLU A 57 -4.42 9.53 -21.26
CA GLU A 57 -3.44 8.85 -22.14
C GLU A 57 -2.42 8.00 -21.34
N LEU A 58 -2.05 8.47 -20.14
CA LEU A 58 -1.08 7.79 -19.28
C LEU A 58 -1.73 6.87 -18.25
N ARG A 59 -3.06 6.82 -18.18
CA ARG A 59 -3.80 6.08 -17.14
C ARG A 59 -3.35 4.64 -17.03
N LYS A 60 -3.19 3.93 -18.15
CA LYS A 60 -2.74 2.53 -18.17
C LYS A 60 -1.36 2.37 -17.55
N HIS A 61 -0.38 3.20 -17.95
CA HIS A 61 0.99 3.14 -17.44
C HIS A 61 1.04 3.45 -15.94
N LEU A 62 0.35 4.50 -15.51
CA LEU A 62 0.29 4.89 -14.09
C LEU A 62 -0.35 3.81 -13.22
N MET A 63 -1.39 3.13 -13.71
CA MET A 63 -2.01 2.03 -12.97
C MET A 63 -1.17 0.75 -12.95
N HIS A 64 -0.38 0.46 -14.00
CA HIS A 64 0.59 -0.64 -13.96
C HIS A 64 1.74 -0.33 -12.99
N LEU A 65 2.22 0.92 -12.96
CA LEU A 65 3.20 1.35 -11.95
C LEU A 65 2.65 1.20 -10.54
N ALA A 66 1.39 1.59 -10.31
CA ALA A 66 0.73 1.40 -9.01
C ALA A 66 0.60 -0.09 -8.64
N ALA A 67 0.29 -0.97 -9.61
CA ALA A 67 0.24 -2.41 -9.39
C ALA A 67 1.63 -2.99 -9.08
N GLY A 68 2.68 -2.55 -9.79
CA GLY A 68 4.06 -2.94 -9.50
C GLY A 68 4.50 -2.49 -8.10
N LEU A 69 4.15 -1.27 -7.71
CA LEU A 69 4.40 -0.75 -6.38
C LEU A 69 3.66 -1.57 -5.30
N ALA A 70 2.40 -1.92 -5.54
CA ALA A 70 1.62 -2.78 -4.66
C ALA A 70 2.29 -4.15 -4.47
N LEU A 71 2.79 -4.75 -5.55
CA LEU A 71 3.51 -6.02 -5.52
C LEU A 71 4.77 -5.91 -4.66
N VAL A 72 5.59 -4.88 -4.88
CA VAL A 72 6.80 -4.65 -4.08
C VAL A 72 6.45 -4.44 -2.60
N GLY A 73 5.43 -3.61 -2.30
CA GLY A 73 4.99 -3.36 -0.94
C GLY A 73 4.50 -4.61 -0.22
N PHE A 74 3.74 -5.46 -0.92
CA PHE A 74 3.28 -6.75 -0.41
C PHE A 74 4.46 -7.72 -0.17
N LEU A 75 5.36 -7.88 -1.13
CA LEU A 75 6.48 -8.81 -1.01
C LEU A 75 7.45 -8.43 0.11
N ILE A 76 7.76 -7.14 0.26
CA ILE A 76 8.62 -6.65 1.35
C ILE A 76 8.00 -6.94 2.71
N THR A 77 6.71 -6.61 2.89
CA THR A 77 6.03 -6.78 4.18
C THR A 77 5.76 -8.25 4.49
N ALA A 78 5.28 -9.03 3.52
CA ALA A 78 5.07 -10.47 3.66
C ALA A 78 6.39 -11.22 3.90
N GLY A 79 7.45 -10.90 3.16
CA GLY A 79 8.77 -11.50 3.35
C GLY A 79 9.33 -11.25 4.75
N ARG A 80 9.16 -10.02 5.27
CA ARG A 80 9.56 -9.69 6.64
C ARG A 80 8.74 -10.43 7.69
N LEU A 81 7.43 -10.53 7.52
CA LEU A 81 6.55 -11.29 8.43
C LEU A 81 6.89 -12.79 8.43
N LEU A 82 7.13 -13.37 7.24
CA LEU A 82 7.52 -14.77 7.09
C LEU A 82 8.89 -15.05 7.70
N SER A 83 9.86 -14.15 7.52
CA SER A 83 11.21 -14.31 8.10
C SER A 83 11.21 -14.37 9.63
N LYS A 84 10.15 -13.85 10.27
CA LYS A 84 9.99 -13.80 11.73
C LYS A 84 8.86 -14.69 12.24
N PHE A 85 8.30 -15.57 11.41
CA PHE A 85 7.06 -16.31 11.71
C PHE A 85 7.08 -17.08 13.04
N GLY A 86 8.22 -17.62 13.47
CA GLY A 86 8.38 -18.31 14.75
C GLY A 86 8.61 -17.42 15.98
N GLU A 87 8.84 -16.11 15.78
CA GLU A 87 9.14 -15.12 16.82
C GLU A 87 8.14 -13.95 16.78
N LEU A 88 6.99 -14.12 16.11
CA LEU A 88 6.01 -13.05 15.94
C LEU A 88 5.34 -12.71 17.28
N THR A 89 5.81 -11.64 17.89
CA THR A 89 5.05 -10.92 18.93
C THR A 89 4.14 -9.89 18.27
N LEU A 90 2.91 -9.73 18.78
CA LEU A 90 1.97 -8.67 18.36
C LEU A 90 2.47 -7.28 18.77
N SER A 91 3.48 -6.79 18.06
CA SER A 91 4.02 -5.45 18.20
C SER A 91 3.33 -4.48 17.24
N PRO A 92 3.32 -3.17 17.55
CA PRO A 92 2.82 -2.15 16.63
C PRO A 92 3.46 -2.22 15.23
N ALA A 93 4.75 -2.59 15.17
CA ALA A 93 5.45 -2.78 13.90
C ALA A 93 4.89 -3.94 13.08
N VAL A 94 4.59 -5.07 13.73
CA VAL A 94 3.98 -6.24 13.07
C VAL A 94 2.57 -5.90 12.58
N ILE A 95 1.79 -5.18 13.40
CA ILE A 95 0.43 -4.73 13.03
C ILE A 95 0.49 -3.80 11.80
N SER A 96 1.39 -2.81 11.81
CA SER A 96 1.57 -1.89 10.69
C SER A 96 2.01 -2.61 9.40
N GLN A 97 2.94 -3.56 9.51
CA GLN A 97 3.39 -4.38 8.37
C GLN A 97 2.28 -5.26 7.81
N ALA A 98 1.51 -5.92 8.68
CA ALA A 98 0.37 -6.74 8.28
C ALA A 98 -0.71 -5.88 7.60
N ALA A 99 -1.02 -4.71 8.16
CA ALA A 99 -1.99 -3.78 7.57
C ALA A 99 -1.55 -3.31 6.18
N MET A 100 -0.28 -2.91 6.02
CA MET A 100 0.28 -2.54 4.72
C MET A 100 0.23 -3.71 3.73
N ALA A 101 0.61 -4.92 4.16
CA ALA A 101 0.53 -6.12 3.32
C ALA A 101 -0.89 -6.37 2.81
N ILE A 102 -1.89 -6.29 3.70
CA ILE A 102 -3.30 -6.49 3.36
C ILE A 102 -3.78 -5.43 2.36
N VAL A 103 -3.48 -4.15 2.59
CA VAL A 103 -3.90 -3.08 1.67
C VAL A 103 -3.26 -3.26 0.28
N CYS A 104 -1.97 -3.56 0.23
CA CYS A 104 -1.26 -3.83 -1.03
C CYS A 104 -1.82 -5.07 -1.76
N LEU A 105 -2.13 -6.14 -1.02
CA LEU A 105 -2.71 -7.37 -1.58
C LEU A 105 -4.10 -7.12 -2.16
N ILE A 106 -4.96 -6.41 -1.42
CA ILE A 106 -6.30 -6.05 -1.89
C ILE A 106 -6.19 -5.21 -3.17
N PHE A 107 -5.29 -4.22 -3.19
CA PHE A 107 -5.07 -3.42 -4.39
C PHE A 107 -4.66 -4.28 -5.60
N LEU A 108 -3.71 -5.21 -5.42
CA LEU A 108 -3.28 -6.13 -6.48
C LEU A 108 -4.44 -6.97 -7.03
N ILE A 109 -5.22 -7.58 -6.13
CA ILE A 109 -6.36 -8.41 -6.52
C ILE A 109 -7.34 -7.58 -7.36
N LEU A 110 -7.65 -6.36 -6.91
CA LEU A 110 -8.53 -5.46 -7.64
C LEU A 110 -7.93 -5.07 -9.00
N ALA A 111 -6.66 -4.69 -9.06
CA ALA A 111 -5.96 -4.33 -10.29
C ALA A 111 -5.98 -5.48 -11.32
N ILE A 112 -5.66 -6.71 -10.89
CA ILE A 112 -5.71 -7.91 -11.73
C ILE A 112 -7.12 -8.15 -12.25
N ARG A 113 -8.14 -8.05 -11.39
CA ARG A 113 -9.54 -8.19 -11.82
C ARG A 113 -9.93 -7.16 -12.87
N SER A 114 -9.46 -5.92 -12.75
CA SER A 114 -9.73 -4.89 -13.78
C SER A 114 -9.00 -5.17 -15.09
N PHE A 115 -7.79 -5.74 -15.07
CA PHE A 115 -7.11 -6.14 -16.31
C PHE A 115 -7.84 -7.28 -17.00
N ILE A 116 -8.29 -8.28 -16.24
CA ILE A 116 -9.08 -9.40 -16.79
C ILE A 116 -10.37 -8.86 -17.41
N ALA A 117 -11.12 -8.03 -16.68
CA ALA A 117 -12.36 -7.44 -17.18
C ALA A 117 -12.17 -6.61 -18.46
N ALA A 118 -11.05 -5.90 -18.59
CA ALA A 118 -10.73 -5.13 -19.80
C ALA A 118 -10.34 -6.02 -21.00
N ARG A 119 -9.95 -7.29 -20.77
CA ARG A 119 -9.63 -8.25 -21.83
C ARG A 119 -10.87 -9.01 -22.32
N THR A 120 -11.86 -9.22 -21.47
CA THR A 120 -13.09 -9.95 -21.80
C THR A 120 -14.24 -9.08 -22.30
N ALA A 121 -14.09 -7.76 -22.28
CA ALA A 121 -15.03 -6.79 -22.87
C ALA A 121 -14.70 -6.54 -24.34
#